data_AF-A0A1M6X7P5-F1
#
_entry.id   AF-A0A1M6X7P5-F1
#
_cell.length_a   1.000
_cell.length_b   1.000
_cell.length_c   1.000
_cell.angle_alpha   90.00
_cell.angle_beta   90.00
_cell.angle_gamma   90.00
#
_symmetry.space_group_name_H-M   'P 1'
#
loop_
_entity.id
_entity.type
_entity.pdbx_description
1 polymer ?
#
loop_
_entity_poly.entity_id
_entity_poly.type
_entity_poly.pdbx_seq_one_letter_code
_entity_poly.pdbx_strand_id
1 'polypeptide(L)'
;MMAHQTPSRLAYWLLRWLRPRETTVLRQVNLARRALGKTPLTQLPVGQPRHAQRCPLAQALGGLVGRCGVAYKSRDAARRVARVWGTRYERRAGRYLVFFPPALARFVQDYDLFAFPHLVPNVPLITT
;
A
#
# COMPACT_ATOMS: atom_id res chain seq x y z
N MET A 1 -15.21 27.79 -0.20
CA MET A 1 -15.75 26.64 0.55
C MET A 1 -15.90 25.47 -0.43
N MET A 2 -15.00 24.49 -0.40
CA MET A 2 -15.10 23.33 -1.28
C MET A 2 -15.98 22.26 -0.61
N ALA A 3 -17.10 21.95 -1.25
CA ALA A 3 -18.00 20.88 -0.83
C ALA A 3 -17.26 19.54 -0.91
N HIS A 4 -17.05 18.90 0.25
CA HIS A 4 -16.69 17.50 0.30
C HIS A 4 -17.86 16.68 -0.27
N GLN A 5 -17.79 16.35 -1.55
CA GLN A 5 -18.68 15.36 -2.14
C GLN A 5 -18.44 14.02 -1.44
N THR A 6 -19.37 13.63 -0.57
CA THR A 6 -19.42 12.30 0.01
C THR A 6 -19.63 11.31 -1.13
N PRO A 7 -18.71 10.37 -1.37
CA PRO A 7 -18.89 9.40 -2.45
C PRO A 7 -20.17 8.59 -2.18
N SER A 8 -21.06 8.56 -3.17
CA SER A 8 -22.35 7.88 -3.10
C SER A 8 -22.19 6.39 -2.76
N ARG A 9 -23.14 5.83 -1.99
CA ARG A 9 -23.15 4.40 -1.59
C ARG A 9 -22.97 3.44 -2.79
N LEU A 10 -23.42 3.83 -3.97
CA LEU A 10 -23.22 3.09 -5.23
C LEU A 10 -21.76 3.07 -5.69
N ALA A 11 -21.03 4.18 -5.56
CA ALA A 11 -19.59 4.21 -5.81
C ALA A 11 -18.84 3.29 -4.85
N TYR A 12 -19.22 3.26 -3.57
CA TYR A 12 -18.65 2.32 -2.60
C TYR A 12 -18.88 0.84 -3.01
N TRP A 13 -20.08 0.51 -3.50
CA TRP A 13 -20.41 -0.84 -3.98
C TRP A 13 -19.66 -1.23 -5.26
N LEU A 14 -19.55 -0.34 -6.24
CA LEU A 14 -18.77 -0.58 -7.46
C LEU A 14 -17.28 -0.73 -7.17
N LEU A 15 -16.77 0.09 -6.26
CA LEU A 15 -15.39 0.02 -5.79
C LEU A 15 -15.07 -1.27 -5.02
N ARG A 16 -16.07 -1.86 -4.32
CA ARG A 16 -15.94 -3.17 -3.67
C ARG A 16 -15.78 -4.31 -4.69
N TRP A 17 -16.45 -4.24 -5.84
CA TRP A 17 -16.30 -5.22 -6.93
C TRP A 17 -14.95 -5.12 -7.64
N LEU A 18 -14.33 -3.94 -7.62
CA LEU A 18 -13.01 -3.68 -8.20
C LEU A 18 -11.85 -3.88 -7.19
N ARG A 19 -12.13 -4.46 -6.02
CA ARG A 19 -11.12 -4.70 -4.99
C ARG A 19 -10.01 -5.59 -5.55
N PRO A 20 -8.73 -5.20 -5.42
CA PRO A 20 -7.64 -6.03 -5.89
C PRO A 20 -7.62 -7.34 -5.09
N ARG A 21 -7.46 -8.46 -5.78
CA ARG A 21 -7.20 -9.75 -5.13
C ARG A 21 -5.90 -9.65 -4.34
N GLU A 22 -5.89 -10.17 -3.12
CA GLU A 22 -4.70 -10.15 -2.27
C GLU A 22 -3.50 -10.84 -2.94
N THR A 23 -3.74 -11.90 -3.71
CA THR A 23 -2.70 -12.57 -4.52
C THR A 23 -2.05 -11.64 -5.54
N THR A 24 -2.83 -10.74 -6.16
CA THR A 24 -2.30 -9.71 -7.07
C THR A 24 -1.45 -8.70 -6.32
N VAL A 25 -1.89 -8.26 -5.14
CA VAL A 25 -1.14 -7.35 -4.27
C VAL A 25 0.18 -8.00 -3.84
N LEU A 26 0.12 -9.23 -3.33
CA LEU A 26 1.28 -10.02 -2.92
C LEU A 26 2.28 -10.22 -4.06
N ARG A 27 1.79 -10.52 -5.28
CA ARG A 27 2.64 -10.62 -6.47
C ARG A 27 3.40 -9.32 -6.73
N GLN A 28 2.71 -8.17 -6.71
CA GLN A 28 3.33 -6.86 -6.92
C GLN A 28 4.34 -6.50 -5.81
N VAL A 29 4.01 -6.84 -4.56
CA VAL A 29 4.93 -6.69 -3.42
C VAL A 29 6.17 -7.54 -3.61
N ASN A 30 6.01 -8.80 -4.02
CA ASN A 30 7.12 -9.72 -4.22
C ASN A 30 8.03 -9.32 -5.39
N LEU A 31 7.50 -8.70 -6.45
CA LEU A 31 8.31 -8.08 -7.50
C LEU A 31 9.23 -6.99 -6.93
N ALA A 32 8.67 -6.07 -6.15
CA ALA A 32 9.45 -5.01 -5.51
C ALA A 32 10.44 -5.56 -4.47
N ARG A 33 10.05 -6.57 -3.68
CA ARG A 33 10.95 -7.22 -2.71
C ARG A 33 12.15 -7.84 -3.40
N ARG A 34 11.96 -8.57 -4.50
CA ARG A 34 13.06 -9.11 -5.32
C ARG A 34 13.97 -8.00 -5.85
N ALA A 35 13.40 -6.91 -6.35
CA ALA A 35 14.17 -5.75 -6.81
C ALA A 35 14.96 -5.05 -5.69
N LEU A 36 14.54 -5.23 -4.44
CA LEU A 36 15.21 -4.75 -3.24
C LEU A 36 16.15 -5.80 -2.61
N GLY A 37 16.32 -6.98 -3.22
CA GLY A 37 17.14 -8.07 -2.67
C GLY A 37 16.52 -8.77 -1.45
N LYS A 38 15.20 -8.65 -1.25
CA LYS A 38 14.47 -9.28 -0.15
C LYS A 38 13.80 -10.57 -0.59
N THR A 39 13.77 -11.56 0.29
CA THR A 39 13.04 -12.83 0.11
C THR A 39 11.55 -12.57 -0.15
N PRO A 40 10.90 -13.27 -1.09
CA PRO A 40 9.45 -13.14 -1.30
C PRO A 40 8.66 -13.55 -0.04
N LEU A 41 7.49 -12.96 0.11
CA LEU A 41 6.52 -13.30 1.14
C LEU A 41 5.54 -14.36 0.63
N THR A 42 5.08 -15.22 1.53
CA THR A 42 3.97 -16.15 1.30
C THR A 42 2.61 -15.49 1.51
N GLN A 43 2.54 -14.48 2.38
CA GLN A 43 1.34 -13.70 2.69
C GLN A 43 1.69 -12.25 3.03
N LEU A 44 0.72 -11.33 2.94
CA LEU A 44 0.94 -9.95 3.38
C LEU A 44 1.02 -9.89 4.92
N PRO A 45 1.90 -9.04 5.48
CA PRO A 45 1.95 -8.84 6.92
C PRO A 45 0.71 -8.09 7.40
N VAL A 46 0.35 -8.27 8.67
CA VAL A 46 -0.64 -7.43 9.33
C VAL A 46 -0.11 -6.00 9.50
N GLY A 47 -0.99 -5.02 9.62
CA GLY A 47 -0.60 -3.63 9.78
C GLY A 47 -1.64 -2.75 10.44
N GLN A 48 -1.39 -1.43 10.45
CA GLN A 48 -2.34 -0.45 10.97
C GLN A 48 -2.91 0.40 9.83
N PRO A 49 -4.24 0.45 9.66
CA PRO A 49 -4.90 1.36 8.74
C PRO A 49 -4.50 2.82 8.98
N ARG A 50 -4.38 3.60 7.91
CA ARG A 50 -4.04 5.04 7.93
C ARG A 50 -2.67 5.37 8.55
N HIS A 51 -1.80 4.38 8.74
CA HIS A 51 -0.47 4.57 9.32
C HIS A 51 0.64 4.30 8.31
N ALA A 52 1.34 5.36 7.88
CA ALA A 52 2.29 5.30 6.76
C ALA A 52 3.48 4.33 6.93
N GLN A 53 3.91 4.07 8.16
CA GLN A 53 4.99 3.12 8.47
C GLN A 53 4.51 1.72 8.84
N ARG A 54 3.25 1.59 9.27
CA ARG A 54 2.74 0.38 9.90
C ARG A 54 1.71 -0.33 9.04
N CYS A 55 1.32 0.21 7.90
CA CYS A 55 0.45 -0.51 6.97
C CYS A 55 1.17 -1.74 6.37
N PRO A 56 0.44 -2.73 5.86
CA PRO A 56 1.00 -3.97 5.31
C PRO A 56 2.08 -3.74 4.26
N LEU A 57 1.85 -2.79 3.33
CA LEU A 57 2.82 -2.50 2.28
C LEU A 57 4.09 -1.84 2.82
N ALA A 58 3.98 -0.98 3.83
CA ALA A 58 5.13 -0.31 4.44
C ALA A 58 6.04 -1.32 5.13
N GLN A 59 5.45 -2.26 5.88
CA GLN A 59 6.17 -3.35 6.52
C GLN A 59 6.81 -4.29 5.48
N ALA A 60 6.06 -4.66 4.45
CA ALA A 60 6.55 -5.57 3.41
C ALA A 60 7.70 -4.95 2.59
N LEU A 61 7.67 -3.64 2.34
CA LEU A 61 8.63 -2.98 1.44
C LEU A 61 9.74 -2.25 2.17
N GLY A 62 9.57 -1.89 3.44
CA GLY A 62 10.53 -1.10 4.23
C GLY A 62 10.61 0.36 3.77
N GLY A 63 9.46 1.00 3.61
CA GLY A 63 9.35 2.40 3.16
C GLY A 63 8.15 3.11 3.81
N LEU A 64 7.99 4.40 3.52
CA LEU A 64 6.78 5.14 3.93
C LEU A 64 5.73 5.02 2.85
N VAL A 65 4.57 4.47 3.20
CA VAL A 65 3.46 4.33 2.27
C VAL A 65 2.47 5.45 2.46
N GLY A 66 2.18 6.15 1.38
CA GLY A 66 1.05 7.06 1.28
C GLY A 66 -0.01 6.52 0.33
N ARG A 67 -1.05 7.32 0.07
CA ARG A 67 -2.15 6.94 -0.83
C ARG A 67 -1.70 6.61 -2.26
N CYS A 68 -0.67 7.28 -2.77
CA CYS A 68 -0.26 7.18 -4.17
C CYS A 68 1.05 6.43 -4.41
N GLY A 69 1.77 6.03 -3.36
CA GLY A 69 3.09 5.44 -3.53
C GLY A 69 3.83 5.12 -2.24
N VAL A 70 5.05 4.63 -2.42
CA VAL A 70 5.99 4.32 -1.34
C VAL A 70 7.26 5.17 -1.48
N ALA A 71 7.69 5.78 -0.38
CA ALA A 71 8.86 6.64 -0.35
C ALA A 71 10.07 5.95 0.30
N TYR A 72 11.18 5.94 -0.44
CA TYR A 72 12.46 5.39 -0.01
C TYR A 72 13.48 6.51 0.26
N LYS A 73 14.44 6.26 1.15
CA LYS A 73 15.60 7.16 1.34
C LYS A 73 16.60 7.06 0.19
N SER A 74 16.81 5.86 -0.33
CA SER A 74 17.76 5.58 -1.42
C SER A 74 17.14 5.80 -2.79
N ARG A 75 17.82 6.56 -3.65
CA ARG A 75 17.46 6.74 -5.07
C ARG A 75 17.48 5.41 -5.81
N ASP A 76 18.49 4.58 -5.57
CA ASP A 76 18.66 3.31 -6.28
C ASP A 76 17.56 2.31 -5.93
N ALA A 77 17.16 2.26 -4.66
CA ALA A 77 16.01 1.47 -4.23
C ALA A 77 14.74 1.92 -4.97
N ALA A 78 14.46 3.23 -4.98
CA ALA A 78 13.31 3.78 -5.68
C ALA A 78 13.34 3.46 -7.18
N ARG A 79 14.49 3.64 -7.84
CA ARG A 79 14.67 3.33 -9.27
C ARG A 79 14.39 1.87 -9.58
N ARG A 80 14.92 0.93 -8.78
CA ARG A 80 14.71 -0.52 -8.99
C ARG A 80 13.25 -0.90 -8.83
N VAL A 81 12.58 -0.37 -7.81
CA VAL A 81 11.15 -0.63 -7.56
C VAL A 81 10.28 -0.03 -8.66
N ALA A 82 10.53 1.22 -9.05
CA ALA A 82 9.83 1.89 -10.14
C ALA A 82 9.94 1.10 -11.46
N ARG A 83 11.13 0.60 -11.77
CA ARG A 83 11.37 -0.22 -12.97
C ARG A 83 10.53 -1.49 -12.99
N VAL A 84 10.49 -2.26 -11.89
CA VAL A 84 9.72 -3.53 -11.88
C VAL A 84 8.22 -3.33 -11.86
N TRP A 85 7.76 -2.17 -11.39
CA TRP A 85 6.35 -1.79 -11.45
C TRP A 85 5.95 -1.08 -12.74
N GLY A 86 6.91 -0.70 -13.59
CA GLY A 86 6.66 0.12 -14.77
C GLY A 86 6.09 1.50 -14.42
N THR A 87 6.42 2.03 -13.24
CA THR A 87 5.95 3.33 -12.77
C THR A 87 7.09 4.34 -12.69
N ARG A 88 6.73 5.62 -12.59
CA ARG A 88 7.69 6.70 -12.35
C ARG A 88 8.06 6.80 -10.87
N TYR A 89 9.15 7.51 -10.57
CA TYR A 89 9.46 7.95 -9.22
C TYR A 89 9.94 9.40 -9.24
N GLU A 90 9.73 10.14 -8.16
CA GLU A 90 10.10 11.55 -8.03
C GLU A 90 10.76 11.84 -6.67
N ARG A 91 11.60 12.88 -6.60
CA ARG A 91 12.17 13.34 -5.34
C ARG A 91 11.16 14.25 -4.64
N ARG A 92 10.83 13.94 -3.38
CA ARG A 92 9.87 14.72 -2.57
C ARG A 92 10.27 14.68 -1.10
N ALA A 93 10.36 15.85 -0.46
CA ALA A 93 10.67 16.01 0.97
C ALA A 93 11.88 15.16 1.43
N GLY A 94 12.99 15.22 0.68
CA GLY A 94 14.22 14.48 1.01
C GLY A 94 14.17 12.96 0.77
N ARG A 95 13.11 12.45 0.15
CA ARG A 95 12.94 11.02 -0.20
C ARG A 95 12.60 10.84 -1.68
N TYR A 96 12.57 9.60 -2.13
CA TYR A 96 12.19 9.22 -3.48
C TYR A 96 10.88 8.45 -3.44
N LEU A 97 9.80 9.12 -3.87
CA LEU A 97 8.45 8.57 -3.95
C LEU A 97 8.31 7.75 -5.24
N VAL A 98 8.03 6.46 -5.12
CA VAL A 98 7.68 5.58 -6.23
C VAL A 98 6.16 5.48 -6.30
N PHE A 99 5.58 5.78 -7.46
CA PHE A 99 4.14 5.70 -7.65
C PHE A 99 3.69 4.24 -7.68
N PHE A 100 2.55 3.96 -7.07
CA PHE A 100 1.96 2.63 -7.08
C PHE A 100 1.33 2.30 -8.42
N PRO A 101 1.43 1.02 -8.87
CA PRO A 101 0.48 0.46 -9.82
C PRO A 101 -0.97 0.59 -9.30
N PRO A 102 -1.98 0.63 -10.19
CA PRO A 102 -3.38 0.80 -9.80
C PRO A 102 -3.85 -0.18 -8.71
N ALA A 103 -3.44 -1.45 -8.79
CA ALA A 103 -3.80 -2.47 -7.81
C ALA A 103 -3.28 -2.15 -6.39
N LEU A 104 -2.04 -1.63 -6.26
CA LEU A 104 -1.47 -1.27 -4.96
C LEU A 104 -2.10 0.02 -4.41
N ALA A 105 -2.34 1.02 -5.27
CA ALA A 105 -3.02 2.25 -4.87
C ALA A 105 -4.44 1.96 -4.35
N ARG A 106 -5.17 1.08 -5.05
CA ARG A 106 -6.50 0.63 -4.65
C ARG A 106 -6.46 -0.16 -3.35
N PHE A 107 -5.50 -1.07 -3.20
CA PHE A 107 -5.32 -1.84 -1.97
C PHE A 107 -5.15 -0.93 -0.75
N VAL A 108 -4.29 0.10 -0.82
CA VAL A 108 -4.09 1.03 0.31
C VAL A 108 -5.39 1.75 0.66
N GLN A 109 -6.14 2.23 -0.33
CA GLN A 109 -7.42 2.88 -0.09
C GLN A 109 -8.43 1.94 0.57
N ASP A 110 -8.58 0.72 0.04
CA ASP A 110 -9.48 -0.28 0.60
C ASP A 110 -9.06 -0.69 2.02
N TYR A 111 -7.76 -0.89 2.23
CA TYR A 111 -7.21 -1.22 3.54
C TYR A 111 -7.47 -0.12 4.58
N ASP A 112 -7.30 1.15 4.23
CA ASP A 112 -7.60 2.30 5.09
C ASP A 112 -9.11 2.47 5.38
N LEU A 113 -9.96 1.79 4.60
CA LEU A 113 -11.40 1.65 4.78
C LEU A 113 -11.79 0.32 5.45
N PHE A 114 -10.84 -0.38 6.07
CA PHE A 114 -11.06 -1.64 6.80
C PHE A 114 -11.60 -2.79 5.92
N ALA A 115 -11.32 -2.76 4.62
CA ALA A 115 -11.76 -3.78 3.68
C ALA A 115 -11.12 -5.17 3.89
N PHE A 116 -9.96 -5.23 4.56
CA PHE A 116 -9.18 -6.45 4.80
C PHE A 116 -8.96 -6.64 6.31
N PRO A 117 -10.00 -7.08 7.05
CA PRO A 117 -9.94 -7.13 8.51
C PRO A 117 -8.88 -8.10 9.04
N HIS A 118 -8.58 -9.19 8.33
CA HIS A 118 -7.55 -10.16 8.72
C HIS A 118 -6.11 -9.61 8.63
N LEU A 119 -5.91 -8.47 7.95
CA LEU A 119 -4.63 -7.77 7.88
C LEU A 119 -4.50 -6.64 8.91
N VAL A 120 -5.47 -6.52 9.83
CA VAL A 120 -5.38 -5.64 10.99
C VAL A 120 -5.02 -6.52 12.19
N PRO A 121 -4.06 -6.13 13.06
CA PRO A 121 -3.75 -6.91 14.24
C PRO A 121 -5.01 -7.07 15.07
N ASN A 122 -5.27 -8.29 15.52
CA ASN A 122 -6.22 -8.54 16.59
C ASN A 122 -5.64 -7.86 17.84
N VAL A 123 -6.07 -6.63 18.11
CA VAL A 123 -5.87 -6.03 19.42
C VAL A 123 -6.90 -6.70 20.31
N PRO A 124 -6.51 -7.58 21.26
CA PRO A 124 -7.45 -7.95 22.30
C PRO A 124 -7.92 -6.66 22.96
N LEU A 125 -9.23 -6.46 23.03
CA LEU A 125 -9.83 -5.43 23.87
C LEU A 125 -9.38 -5.74 25.29
N ILE A 126 -8.30 -5.11 25.75
CA ILE A 126 -7.96 -5.12 27.16
C ILE A 126 -8.95 -4.16 27.80
N THR A 127 -10.10 -4.70 28.22
CA THR A 127 -10.93 -4.12 29.27
C THR A 127 -10.19 -4.33 30.58
N THR A 128 -9.46 -3.31 31.03
CA THR A 128 -9.14 -3.04 32.44
C THR A 128 -8.72 -1.59 32.56
#